data_AF-A0A2E6WNL2-F1
#
_entry.id   AF-A0A2E6WNL2-F1
#
_cell.length_a   1.000
_cell.length_b   1.000
_cell.length_c   1.000
_cell.angle_alpha   90.00
_cell.angle_beta   90.00
_cell.angle_gamma   90.00
#
_symmetry.space_group_name_H-M   'P 1'
#
loop_
_entity.id
_entity.type
_entity.pdbx_description
1 polymer ?
#
loop_
_entity_poly.entity_id
_entity_poly.type
_entity_poly.pdbx_seq_one_letter_code
_entity_poly.pdbx_strand_id
1 'polypeptide(L)'
;MRVIVFRLICAGWIAALVYGSLAPVDDVQGAYVFGDFVLHAFGYAALTVLVVLSQRHPRIWVAVGAAVALGLVLEILQSFTGDRSASVIDAVANATGAAIGGAFCWWRRRLAAQPVGEI
;
A
#
# COMPACT_ATOMS: atom_id res chain seq x y z
N MET A 1 16.35 -6.38 15.48
CA MET A 1 16.21 -7.22 14.26
C MET A 1 14.84 -7.09 13.59
N ARG A 2 13.72 -7.25 14.31
CA ARG A 2 12.33 -7.17 13.75
C ARG A 2 12.07 -5.99 12.79
N VAL A 3 12.47 -4.77 13.16
CA VAL A 3 12.26 -3.57 12.33
C VAL A 3 13.04 -3.61 11.01
N ILE A 4 14.26 -4.17 11.02
CA ILE A 4 15.09 -4.28 9.82
C ILE A 4 14.44 -5.25 8.84
N VAL A 5 13.92 -6.38 9.33
CA VAL A 5 13.20 -7.35 8.49
C VAL A 5 11.99 -6.70 7.81
N PHE A 6 11.16 -5.97 8.55
CA PHE A 6 10.02 -5.26 7.96
C PHE A 6 10.43 -4.16 6.98
N ARG A 7 11.57 -3.49 7.19
CA ARG A 7 12.10 -2.54 6.21
C ARG A 7 12.50 -3.21 4.91
N LEU A 8 13.17 -4.36 4.98
CA LEU A 8 13.56 -5.13 3.80
C LEU A 8 12.33 -5.64 3.04
N ILE A 9 11.34 -6.19 3.76
CA ILE A 9 10.07 -6.62 3.15
C ILE A 9 9.34 -5.42 2.53
N CYS A 10 9.27 -4.29 3.22
CA CYS A 10 8.65 -3.07 2.71
C CYS A 10 9.36 -2.55 1.45
N ALA A 11 10.70 -2.57 1.43
CA ALA A 11 11.47 -2.16 0.26
C ALA A 11 11.21 -3.10 -0.93
N GLY A 12 11.18 -4.42 -0.70
CA GLY A 12 10.79 -5.39 -1.73
C GLY A 12 9.37 -5.19 -2.23
N TRP A 13 8.43 -4.87 -1.35
CA TRP A 13 7.04 -4.58 -1.73
C TRP A 13 6.90 -3.29 -2.54
N ILE A 14 7.64 -2.24 -2.17
CA ILE A 14 7.71 -1.01 -2.97
C ILE A 14 8.28 -1.31 -4.36
N ALA A 15 9.36 -2.09 -4.45
CA ALA A 15 9.93 -2.48 -5.74
C ALA A 15 8.92 -3.28 -6.60
N ALA A 16 8.15 -4.18 -5.98
CA ALA A 16 7.10 -4.92 -6.67
C ALA A 16 5.97 -4.00 -7.18
N LEU A 17 5.53 -3.01 -6.40
CA LEU A 17 4.54 -2.03 -6.84
C LEU A 17 5.07 -1.14 -7.97
N VAL A 18 6.30 -0.64 -7.84
CA VAL A 18 6.95 0.17 -8.89
C VAL A 18 7.04 -0.62 -10.20
N TYR A 19 7.52 -1.87 -10.13
CA TYR A 19 7.61 -2.74 -11.30
C TYR A 19 6.22 -3.03 -11.89
N GLY A 20 5.25 -3.44 -11.07
CA GLY A 20 3.90 -3.75 -11.54
C GLY A 20 3.16 -2.56 -12.13
N SER A 21 3.44 -1.34 -11.65
CA SER A 21 2.87 -0.12 -12.20
C SER A 21 3.51 0.30 -13.52
N LEU A 22 4.84 0.18 -13.67
CA LEU A 22 5.57 0.74 -14.82
C LEU A 22 5.93 -0.29 -15.91
N ALA A 23 5.84 -1.58 -15.61
CA ALA A 23 6.06 -2.62 -16.61
C ALA A 23 4.98 -2.57 -17.71
N PRO A 24 5.30 -3.05 -18.93
CA PRO A 24 4.33 -3.15 -20.01
C PRO A 24 3.04 -3.87 -19.57
N VAL A 25 1.88 -3.42 -20.03
CA VAL A 25 0.58 -4.03 -19.67
C VAL A 25 0.56 -5.53 -19.95
N ASP A 26 1.11 -5.95 -21.07
CA ASP A 26 1.14 -7.35 -21.52
C ASP A 26 1.91 -8.27 -20.55
N ASP A 27 2.92 -7.74 -19.86
CA ASP A 27 3.74 -8.52 -18.92
C ASP A 27 3.03 -8.77 -17.57
N VAL A 28 2.03 -7.95 -17.23
CA VAL A 28 1.35 -8.01 -15.92
C VAL A 28 -0.14 -8.35 -16.01
N GLN A 29 -0.68 -8.49 -17.23
CA GLN A 29 -2.10 -8.75 -17.48
C GLN A 29 -2.63 -10.02 -16.78
N GLY A 30 -1.79 -11.04 -16.59
CA GLY A 30 -2.15 -12.27 -15.88
C GLY A 30 -2.35 -12.12 -14.36
N ALA A 31 -1.96 -10.99 -13.77
CA ALA A 31 -2.08 -10.76 -12.33
C ALA A 31 -3.47 -10.20 -11.90
N TYR A 32 -4.30 -9.76 -12.86
CA TYR A 32 -5.60 -9.14 -12.60
C TYR A 32 -6.72 -10.16 -12.36
N VAL A 33 -6.56 -11.02 -11.35
CA VAL A 33 -7.58 -12.05 -11.02
C VAL A 33 -8.87 -11.43 -10.45
N PHE A 34 -8.78 -10.26 -9.81
CA PHE A 34 -9.91 -9.58 -9.14
C PHE A 34 -10.24 -8.19 -9.72
N GLY A 35 -9.62 -7.83 -10.86
CA GLY A 35 -9.72 -6.50 -11.47
C GLY A 35 -8.80 -5.44 -10.83
N ASP A 36 -8.48 -4.42 -11.60
CA ASP A 36 -7.44 -3.41 -11.31
C ASP A 36 -7.71 -2.69 -9.98
N PHE A 37 -8.95 -2.33 -9.70
CA PHE A 37 -9.32 -1.65 -8.45
C PHE A 37 -8.96 -2.47 -7.21
N VAL A 38 -9.29 -3.75 -7.20
CA VAL A 38 -9.08 -4.62 -6.04
C VAL A 38 -7.59 -4.86 -5.83
N LEU A 39 -6.85 -5.07 -6.92
CA LEU A 39 -5.40 -5.25 -6.88
C LEU A 39 -4.70 -4.03 -6.29
N HIS A 40 -5.05 -2.82 -6.78
CA HIS A 40 -4.55 -1.56 -6.25
C HIS A 40 -4.91 -1.39 -4.76
N ALA A 41 -6.17 -1.58 -4.38
CA ALA A 41 -6.59 -1.45 -2.98
C ALA A 41 -5.81 -2.40 -2.04
N PHE A 42 -5.64 -3.68 -2.40
CA PHE A 42 -4.87 -4.61 -1.58
C PHE A 42 -3.36 -4.30 -1.57
N GLY A 43 -2.79 -3.91 -2.71
CA GLY A 43 -1.38 -3.54 -2.82
C GLY A 43 -1.01 -2.39 -1.89
N TYR A 44 -1.84 -1.34 -1.85
CA TYR A 44 -1.62 -0.15 -1.03
C TYR A 44 -2.04 -0.35 0.44
N ALA A 45 -3.01 -1.22 0.73
CA ALA A 45 -3.28 -1.67 2.09
C ALA A 45 -2.08 -2.40 2.69
N ALA A 46 -1.52 -3.36 1.96
CA ALA A 46 -0.33 -4.11 2.36
C ALA A 46 0.89 -3.19 2.54
N LEU A 47 1.12 -2.27 1.60
CA LEU A 47 2.17 -1.25 1.71
C LEU A 47 2.03 -0.45 3.01
N THR A 48 0.83 0.03 3.30
CA THR A 48 0.57 0.86 4.49
C THR A 48 0.87 0.09 5.78
N VAL A 49 0.44 -1.17 5.87
CA VAL A 49 0.75 -2.05 7.01
C VAL A 49 2.26 -2.25 7.15
N LEU A 50 2.96 -2.55 6.06
CA LEU A 50 4.41 -2.76 6.07
C LEU A 50 5.17 -1.50 6.50
N VAL A 51 4.76 -0.33 6.02
CA VAL A 51 5.34 0.96 6.44
C VAL A 51 5.12 1.18 7.93
N VAL A 52 3.91 0.92 8.47
CA VAL A 52 3.66 1.03 9.92
C VAL A 52 4.56 0.06 10.72
N LEU A 53 4.69 -1.19 10.29
CA LEU A 53 5.52 -2.20 10.97
C LEU A 53 7.04 -1.92 10.87
N SER A 54 7.46 -1.16 9.87
CA SER A 54 8.85 -0.72 9.68
C SER A 54 9.28 0.43 10.60
N GLN A 55 8.34 1.01 11.36
CA GLN A 55 8.56 2.14 12.26
C GLN A 55 8.84 1.66 13.70
N ARG A 56 9.76 2.34 14.39
CA ARG A 56 9.98 2.10 15.84
C ARG A 56 8.84 2.67 16.69
N HIS A 57 8.36 3.86 16.33
CA HIS A 57 7.21 4.52 16.95
C HIS A 57 6.15 4.75 15.87
N PRO A 58 5.14 3.86 15.74
CA PRO A 58 4.25 3.86 14.60
C PRO A 58 3.38 5.12 14.53
N ARG A 59 3.53 5.88 13.45
CA ARG A 59 2.74 7.04 13.03
C ARG A 59 1.90 6.65 11.82
N ILE A 60 0.70 6.14 12.08
CA ILE A 60 -0.18 5.55 11.05
C ILE A 60 -0.52 6.57 9.95
N TRP A 61 -0.85 7.81 10.31
CA TRP A 61 -1.17 8.86 9.35
C TRP A 61 -0.03 9.16 8.36
N VAL A 62 1.23 9.08 8.82
CA VAL A 62 2.40 9.23 7.94
C VAL A 62 2.52 8.07 6.98
N ALA A 63 2.23 6.84 7.42
CA ALA A 63 2.24 5.67 6.55
C ALA A 63 1.15 5.73 5.47
N VAL A 64 -0.07 6.13 5.84
CA VAL A 64 -1.17 6.35 4.89
C VAL A 64 -0.80 7.43 3.88
N GLY A 65 -0.32 8.58 4.34
CA GLY A 65 0.08 9.68 3.45
C GLY A 65 1.21 9.28 2.49
N ALA A 66 2.20 8.53 2.97
CA ALA A 66 3.29 8.03 2.12
C ALA A 66 2.80 7.03 1.06
N ALA A 67 1.87 6.12 1.41
CA ALA A 67 1.30 5.18 0.47
C ALA A 67 0.45 5.89 -0.60
N VAL A 68 -0.39 6.85 -0.21
CA VAL A 68 -1.17 7.67 -1.16
C VAL A 68 -0.26 8.47 -2.09
N ALA A 69 0.77 9.10 -1.54
CA ALA A 69 1.72 9.88 -2.33
C ALA A 69 2.46 9.01 -3.36
N LEU A 70 2.92 7.82 -2.95
CA LEU A 70 3.55 6.88 -3.87
C LEU A 70 2.58 6.46 -4.99
N GLY A 71 1.31 6.20 -4.66
CA GLY A 71 0.31 5.79 -5.64
C GLY A 71 0.01 6.87 -6.65
N LEU A 72 -0.16 8.11 -6.21
CA LEU A 72 -0.33 9.24 -7.12
C LEU A 72 0.90 9.44 -8.03
N VAL A 73 2.11 9.28 -7.49
CA VAL A 73 3.34 9.38 -8.29
C VAL A 73 3.39 8.28 -9.35
N LEU A 74 3.10 7.03 -8.99
CA LEU A 74 3.11 5.91 -9.93
C LEU A 74 2.03 6.05 -11.01
N GLU A 75 0.84 6.51 -10.63
CA GLU A 75 -0.25 6.79 -11.58
C GLU A 75 0.13 7.85 -12.61
N ILE A 76 0.78 8.93 -12.15
CA ILE A 76 1.29 9.98 -13.05
C ILE A 76 2.38 9.40 -13.94
N LEU A 77 3.32 8.63 -13.39
CA LEU A 77 4.42 8.03 -14.14
C LEU A 77 3.95 7.03 -15.21
N GLN A 78 2.84 6.34 -14.99
CA GLN A 78 2.23 5.45 -16.00
C GLN A 78 1.85 6.19 -17.28
N SER A 79 1.46 7.47 -17.21
CA SER A 79 1.18 8.26 -18.42
C SER A 79 2.41 8.49 -19.32
N PHE A 80 3.62 8.20 -18.82
CA PHE A 80 4.88 8.31 -19.57
C PHE A 80 5.39 6.97 -20.11
N THR A 81 4.72 5.83 -19.84
CA THR A 81 5.15 4.51 -20.34
C THR A 81 4.67 4.20 -21.76
N GLY A 82 3.76 5.02 -22.30
CA GLY A 82 3.31 4.97 -23.70
C GLY A 82 2.19 3.96 -23.99
N ASP A 83 2.02 2.95 -23.14
CA ASP A 83 0.99 1.90 -23.21
C ASP A 83 -0.11 2.04 -22.15
N ARG A 84 0.04 2.98 -21.20
CA ARG A 84 -0.92 3.24 -20.12
C ARG A 84 -1.27 4.72 -20.03
N SER A 85 -2.44 5.01 -19.48
CA SER A 85 -2.86 6.36 -19.11
C SER A 85 -3.17 6.43 -17.63
N ALA A 86 -2.92 7.59 -17.02
CA ALA A 86 -3.32 7.84 -15.65
C ALA A 86 -4.84 7.71 -15.48
N SER A 87 -5.26 7.09 -14.38
CA SER A 87 -6.61 6.69 -14.05
C SER A 87 -6.98 7.23 -12.67
N VAL A 88 -8.05 8.02 -12.65
CA VAL A 88 -8.62 8.53 -11.38
C VAL A 88 -9.14 7.37 -10.53
N ILE A 89 -9.63 6.29 -11.16
CA ILE A 89 -10.17 5.13 -10.45
C ILE A 89 -9.04 4.40 -9.71
N ASP A 90 -7.87 4.24 -10.33
CA ASP A 90 -6.72 3.59 -9.69
C ASP A 90 -6.11 4.45 -8.58
N ALA A 91 -6.04 5.77 -8.78
CA ALA A 91 -5.70 6.70 -7.70
C ALA A 91 -6.65 6.58 -6.48
N VAL A 92 -7.96 6.45 -6.72
CA VAL A 92 -8.96 6.22 -5.66
C VAL A 92 -8.79 4.86 -5.01
N ALA A 93 -8.49 3.81 -5.78
CA ALA A 93 -8.22 2.47 -5.27
C ALA A 93 -6.99 2.46 -4.35
N ASN A 94 -5.90 3.11 -4.78
CA ASN A 94 -4.67 3.28 -4.00
C ASN A 94 -4.95 3.97 -2.66
N ALA A 95 -5.71 5.07 -2.69
CA ALA A 95 -6.10 5.81 -1.49
C ALA A 95 -7.01 5.00 -0.56
N THR A 96 -7.97 4.27 -1.13
CA THR A 96 -8.88 3.38 -0.39
C THR A 96 -8.09 2.28 0.31
N GLY A 97 -7.17 1.63 -0.41
CA GLY A 97 -6.26 0.63 0.14
C GLY A 97 -5.43 1.16 1.30
N ALA A 98 -4.81 2.32 1.11
CA ALA A 98 -4.01 2.97 2.15
C ALA A 98 -4.84 3.28 3.41
N ALA A 99 -6.06 3.79 3.24
CA ALA A 99 -6.98 4.07 4.34
C ALA A 99 -7.37 2.78 5.10
N ILE A 100 -7.67 1.69 4.39
CA ILE A 100 -8.00 0.39 4.98
C ILE A 100 -6.81 -0.17 5.79
N GLY A 101 -5.61 -0.14 5.22
CA GLY A 101 -4.39 -0.59 5.92
C GLY A 101 -4.13 0.23 7.19
N GLY A 102 -4.31 1.55 7.12
CA GLY A 102 -4.21 2.44 8.27
C GLY A 102 -5.25 2.16 9.35
N ALA A 103 -6.52 2.00 8.97
CA ALA A 103 -7.63 1.67 9.85
C ALA A 103 -7.39 0.32 10.56
N PHE A 104 -6.92 -0.69 9.83
CA PHE A 104 -6.54 -1.98 10.39
C PHE A 104 -5.45 -1.85 11.46
N CYS A 105 -4.37 -1.12 11.17
CA CYS A 105 -3.30 -0.89 12.14
C CYS A 105 -3.80 -0.12 13.38
N TRP A 106 -4.69 0.86 13.18
CA TRP A 106 -5.27 1.63 14.27
C TRP A 106 -6.16 0.76 15.17
N TRP A 107 -7.06 -0.02 14.56
CA TRP A 107 -7.94 -0.96 15.26
C TRP A 107 -7.14 -1.94 16.11
N ARG A 108 -6.11 -2.56 15.53
CA ARG A 108 -5.22 -3.48 16.25
C ARG A 108 -4.51 -2.85 17.44
N ARG A 109 -4.08 -1.59 17.32
CA ARG A 109 -3.44 -0.88 18.44
C ARG A 109 -4.42 -0.57 19.56
N ARG A 110 -5.69 -0.30 19.23
CA ARG A 110 -6.73 -0.11 20.24
C ARG A 110 -7.02 -1.40 21.01
N LEU A 111 -7.14 -2.53 20.31
CA LEU A 111 -7.33 -3.84 20.97
C LEU A 111 -6.17 -4.19 21.90
N ALA A 112 -4.93 -3.91 21.50
CA ALA A 112 -3.76 -4.15 22.34
C ALA A 112 -3.61 -3.17 23.52
N ALA A 113 -4.34 -2.06 23.51
CA ALA A 113 -4.32 -1.04 24.56
C ALA A 113 -5.47 -1.19 25.57
N GLN A 114 -6.46 -2.06 25.31
CA GLN A 114 -7.49 -2.34 26.31
C GLN A 114 -6.91 -3.22 27.43
N PRO A 115 -7.05 -2.83 28.70
CA PRO A 115 -6.63 -3.66 29.82
C PRO A 115 -7.45 -4.96 29.81
N VAL A 116 -6.77 -6.10 29.88
CA VAL A 116 -7.40 -7.41 30.08
C VAL A 116 -7.96 -7.42 31.51
N GLY A 117 -9.24 -7.07 31.67
CA GLY A 117 -9.94 -7.24 32.95
C GLY A 117 -10.90 -6.12 33.30
N GLU A 118 -12.06 -6.07 32.64
CA GLU A 118 -13.35 -5.70 33.26
C GLU A 118 -14.42 -6.56 32.56
N ILE A 119 -14.62 -7.78 33.06
CA ILE A 119 -15.81 -8.60 32.80
C ILE A 119 -16.32 -9.10 34.15
#